data_AF-A0A9D9DNM9-F1
#
_entry.id   AF-A0A9D9DNM9-F1
#
_cell.length_a   1.000
_cell.length_b   1.000
_cell.length_c   1.000
_cell.angle_alpha   90.00
_cell.angle_beta   90.00
_cell.angle_gamma   90.00
#
_symmetry.space_group_name_H-M   'P 1'
#
loop_
_entity.id
_entity.type
_entity.pdbx_description
1 polymer ?
#
loop_
_entity_poly.entity_id
_entity_poly.type
_entity_poly.pdbx_seq_one_letter_code
_entity_poly.pdbx_strand_id
1 'polypeptide(L)' 'MSYEEAVAQLEKVVGELEAPDINMDVAKERLGKAVELIDFCKKELAGYKKDFSAILDKEDEDENDE' A
#
# COMPACT_ATOMS: atom_id res chain seq x y z
N MET A 1 -4.14 -2.98 -10.27
CA MET A 1 -2.81 -2.71 -9.68
C MET A 1 -2.67 -3.63 -8.50
N SER A 2 -1.63 -4.44 -8.50
CA SER A 2 -1.20 -5.24 -7.36
C SER A 2 -0.44 -4.40 -6.34
N TYR A 3 -0.28 -4.92 -5.14
CA TYR A 3 0.55 -4.30 -4.10
C TYR A 3 2.00 -4.11 -4.57
N GLU A 4 2.58 -5.11 -5.22
CA GLU A 4 3.96 -5.07 -5.74
C GLU A 4 4.13 -3.98 -6.81
N GLU A 5 3.18 -3.86 -7.74
CA GLU A 5 3.19 -2.79 -8.74
C GLU A 5 3.06 -1.39 -8.11
N ALA A 6 2.31 -1.25 -7.01
CA ALA A 6 2.17 0.01 -6.31
C ALA A 6 3.47 0.40 -5.58
N VAL A 7 4.15 -0.57 -4.97
CA VAL A 7 5.44 -0.37 -4.31
C VAL A 7 6.51 0.02 -5.34
N ALA A 8 6.61 -0.70 -6.46
CA ALA A 8 7.56 -0.38 -7.52
C ALA A 8 7.35 1.04 -8.10
N GLN A 9 6.09 1.46 -8.23
CA GLN A 9 5.77 2.84 -8.63
C GLN A 9 6.17 3.87 -7.56
N LEU A 10 5.99 3.54 -6.28
CA LEU A 10 6.36 4.43 -5.18
C LEU A 10 7.89 4.61 -5.13
N GLU A 11 8.67 3.54 -5.28
CA GLU A 11 10.14 3.60 -5.36
C GLU A 11 10.60 4.49 -6.52
N LYS A 12 9.95 4.37 -7.68
CA LYS A 12 10.22 5.23 -8.83
C LYS A 12 9.94 6.71 -8.52
N VAL A 13 8.81 7.00 -7.88
CA VAL A 13 8.45 8.37 -7.48
C VAL A 13 9.45 8.95 -6.48
N VAL A 14 9.92 8.16 -5.53
CA VAL A 14 10.99 8.56 -4.59
C VAL A 14 12.27 8.90 -5.34
N GLY A 15 12.73 8.04 -6.25
CA GLY A 15 13.93 8.31 -7.05
C GLY A 15 13.81 9.57 -7.91
N GLU A 16 12.61 9.87 -8.43
CA GLU A 16 12.36 11.12 -9.16
C GLU A 16 12.38 12.36 -8.24
N LEU A 17 11.88 12.25 -7.00
CA LEU A 17 11.90 13.31 -6.00
C LEU A 17 13.32 13.61 -5.46
N GLU A 18 14.20 12.61 -5.43
CA GLU A 18 15.60 12.75 -5.02
C GLU A 18 16.51 13.31 -6.12
N ALA A 19 15.97 13.55 -7.32
CA ALA A 19 16.73 14.15 -8.40
C ALA A 19 17.21 15.56 -8.02
N PRO A 20 18.51 15.89 -8.23
CA PRO A 20 19.11 17.13 -7.74
C PRO A 20 18.52 18.40 -8.36
N ASP A 21 17.91 18.29 -9.53
CA ASP A 21 17.37 19.41 -10.30
C ASP A 21 15.84 19.34 -10.51
N ILE A 22 15.11 18.72 -9.58
CA ILE A 22 13.65 18.65 -9.69
C ILE A 22 13.02 20.05 -9.53
N ASN A 23 12.17 20.41 -10.50
CA ASN A 23 11.37 21.63 -10.40
C ASN A 23 10.24 21.44 -9.36
N MET A 24 9.96 22.48 -8.58
CA MET A 24 8.92 22.51 -7.54
C MET A 24 7.52 22.07 -8.02
N ASP A 25 7.11 22.43 -9.23
CA ASP A 25 5.82 22.00 -9.79
C ASP A 25 5.79 20.49 -10.02
N VAL A 26 6.89 19.93 -10.54
CA VAL A 26 7.06 18.48 -10.74
C VAL A 26 7.09 17.77 -9.40
N ALA A 27 7.82 18.32 -8.41
CA ALA A 27 7.87 17.77 -7.06
C ALA A 27 6.49 17.69 -6.42
N LYS A 28 5.65 18.71 -6.60
CA LYS A 28 4.27 18.72 -6.11
C LYS A 28 3.41 17.65 -6.77
N GLU A 29 3.52 17.47 -8.08
CA GLU A 29 2.79 16.41 -8.80
C GLU A 29 3.24 15.01 -8.34
N ARG A 30 4.56 14.81 -8.17
CA ARG A 30 5.13 13.54 -7.71
C ARG A 30 4.74 13.22 -6.27
N LEU A 31 4.74 14.22 -5.39
CA LEU A 31 4.26 14.06 -4.03
C LEU A 31 2.78 13.66 -3.99
N GLY A 32 1.93 14.26 -4.84
CA GLY A 32 0.52 13.86 -4.96
C GLY A 32 0.38 12.38 -5.34
N LYS A 33 1.13 11.94 -6.35
CA LYS A 33 1.17 10.52 -6.77
C LYS A 33 1.66 9.59 -5.65
N ALA A 34 2.69 9.99 -4.91
CA ALA A 34 3.19 9.22 -3.78
C ALA A 34 2.11 9.01 -2.70
N VAL A 35 1.34 10.06 -2.38
CA VAL A 35 0.25 9.98 -1.40
C VAL A 35 -0.83 8.99 -1.87
N GLU A 36 -1.23 9.04 -3.13
CA GLU A 36 -2.22 8.10 -3.70
C GLU A 36 -1.75 6.64 -3.63
N LEU A 37 -0.47 6.40 -3.98
CA LEU A 37 0.14 5.07 -3.92
C LEU A 37 0.22 4.54 -2.48
N ILE A 38 0.59 5.40 -1.52
CA ILE A 38 0.64 5.05 -0.10
C ILE A 38 -0.75 4.67 0.41
N ASP A 39 -1.77 5.43 0.04
CA ASP A 39 -3.15 5.14 0.46
C ASP A 39 -3.68 3.84 -0.14
N PHE A 40 -3.32 3.53 -1.39
CA PHE A 40 -3.59 2.24 -1.98
C PHE A 40 -2.92 1.10 -1.18
N CYS A 41 -1.61 1.20 -0.93
CA CYS A 41 -0.87 0.18 -0.18
C CYS A 41 -1.43 -0.05 1.23
N LYS A 42 -1.84 1.01 1.93
CA LYS A 42 -2.48 0.90 3.25
C LYS A 42 -3.81 0.15 3.18
N LYS A 43 -4.63 0.41 2.16
CA LYS A 43 -5.93 -0.27 1.97
C LYS A 43 -5.75 -1.76 1.70
N GLU A 44 -4.79 -2.11 0.84
CA GLU A 44 -4.45 -3.50 0.55
C GLU A 44 -4.01 -4.24 1.82
N LEU A 45 -3.08 -3.68 2.59
CA LEU A 45 -2.63 -4.29 3.86
C LEU A 45 -3.76 -4.43 4.88
N ALA A 46 -4.66 -3.45 4.98
CA ALA A 46 -5.83 -3.54 5.85
C ALA A 46 -6.80 -4.64 5.39
N GLY A 47 -6.95 -4.82 4.07
CA GLY A 47 -7.70 -5.92 3.46
C GLY A 47 -7.12 -7.28 3.85
N TYR A 48 -5.82 -7.49 3.61
CA TYR A 48 -5.14 -8.74 3.98
C TYR A 48 -5.23 -9.03 5.48
N LYS A 49 -5.11 -8.01 6.33
CA LYS A 49 -5.27 -8.17 7.79
C LYS A 49 -6.68 -8.62 8.16
N LYS A 50 -7.70 -8.08 7.51
CA LYS A 50 -9.10 -8.47 7.73
C LYS A 50 -9.35 -9.91 7.28
N ASP A 51 -8.84 -10.28 6.12
CA ASP A 51 -8.99 -11.64 5.59
C ASP A 51 -8.29 -12.66 6.49
N PHE A 52 -7.09 -12.33 6.98
CA PHE A 52 -6.37 -13.17 7.93
C PHE A 52 -7.10 -13.33 9.27
N SER A 53 -7.65 -12.24 9.83
CA SER A 53 -8.49 -12.30 11.03
C SER A 53 -9.69 -13.22 10.82
N ALA A 54 -10.38 -13.11 9.69
CA ALA A 54 -11.55 -13.93 9.38
C ALA A 54 -11.22 -15.41 9.14
N ILE A 55 -9.95 -15.75 8.88
CA ILE A 55 -9.49 -17.14 8.85
C ILE A 55 -9.29 -17.64 10.27
N LEU A 56 -8.57 -16.88 11.11
CA LEU A 56 -8.34 -17.22 12.52
C LEU A 56 -9.65 -17.34 13.30
N ASP A 57 -10.57 -16.39 13.14
CA ASP A 57 -11.87 -16.38 13.83
C ASP A 57 -12.74 -17.60 13.44
N LYS A 58 -12.54 -18.19 12.26
CA LYS A 58 -13.24 -19.42 11.85
C LYS A 58 -12.63 -20.67 12.48
N GLU A 59 -11.31 -20.71 12.63
CA GLU A 59 -10.63 -21.83 13.30
C GLU A 59 -11.04 -21.94 14.78
N ASP A 60 -11.29 -20.81 15.44
CA ASP A 60 -11.81 -20.76 16.83
C ASP A 60 -13.30 -21.17 16.95
N GLU A 61 -14.13 -20.97 15.91
CA GLU A 61 -15.54 -21.41 15.92
C GLU A 61 -15.69 -22.91 15.66
N ASP A 62 -14.83 -23.50 14.83
CA ASP A 62 -14.85 -24.94 14.51
C ASP A 62 -14.37 -25.85 15.68
N GLU A 63 -13.57 -25.33 16.63
CA GLU A 63 -13.11 -26.08 17.83
C GLU A 63 -14.13 -26.12 18.99
N ASN A 64 -15.19 -25.30 18.95
CA ASN A 64 -16.15 -25.15 20.06
C ASN A 64 -17.51 -25.83 19.81
N ASP A 65 -17.64 -26.57 18.70
CA ASP A 65 -18.82 -27.37 18.32
C ASP A 65 -18.59 -28.91 18.43
N GLU A 66 -17.47 -29.35 19.04
CA GLU A 66 -17.23 -30.74 19.53
C GLU A 66 -17.36 -30.87 21.06
#